data_AF-A0AAD7QYR6-F1
#
_entry.id   AF-A0AAD7QYR6-F1
#
_cell.length_a   1.000
_cell.length_b   1.000
_cell.length_c   1.000
_cell.angle_alpha   90.00
_cell.angle_beta   90.00
_cell.angle_gamma   90.00
#
_symmetry.space_group_name_H-M   'P 1'
#
loop_
_entity.id
_entity.type
_entity.pdbx_description
1 polymer ?
#
loop_
_entity_poly.entity_id
_entity_poly.type
_entity_poly.pdbx_seq_one_letter_code
_entity_poly.pdbx_strand_id
1 'polypeptide(L)'
;MVPQHAIANMMCRIFGWNVDAQADSLIGSQKLGHYAKIPPRAFLRCQLLATVIQTLITIAANNVLITSFPSLCAPDQSNRFTCPFPNARYTATIVWGVVGPQRIFAELYPMLKWAFFIGVCIGAPVYYIRLYAMRYFPFVKNFNPIMFIAGMSWWNSGYNLSYFTPGFEVSFIFMYYIRRHYLTWWTKYNFVLSAALSAGVALCAILIFVSLQVTNVDINWWGRTVSGAGIDGGYLQSHALRTITEHASD
;
A
#
# COMPACT_ATOMS: atom_id res chain seq x y z
N MET A 1 21.85 6.63 -4.81
CA MET A 1 21.07 7.80 -5.25
C MET A 1 22.04 8.78 -5.84
N VAL A 2 21.81 9.22 -7.08
CA VAL A 2 22.65 10.24 -7.71
C VAL A 2 22.14 11.61 -7.26
N PRO A 3 22.97 12.47 -6.65
CA PRO A 3 22.54 13.80 -6.21
C PRO A 3 21.97 14.61 -7.38
N GLN A 4 20.93 15.41 -7.13
CA GLN A 4 20.34 16.38 -8.09
C GLN A 4 19.67 15.77 -9.34
N HIS A 5 19.77 14.46 -9.57
CA HIS A 5 19.12 13.78 -10.69
C HIS A 5 17.85 13.03 -10.24
N ALA A 6 16.72 13.74 -10.23
CA ALA A 6 15.42 13.18 -9.81
C ALA A 6 14.98 11.97 -10.65
N ILE A 7 15.12 12.06 -11.98
CA ILE A 7 14.64 11.04 -12.92
C ILE A 7 15.43 9.73 -12.76
N ALA A 8 16.75 9.81 -12.62
CA ALA A 8 17.60 8.64 -12.40
C ALA A 8 17.23 7.92 -11.09
N ASN A 9 17.03 8.68 -10.02
CA ASN A 9 16.60 8.13 -8.73
C ASN A 9 15.18 7.52 -8.80
N MET A 10 14.29 8.13 -9.59
CA MET A 10 12.94 7.60 -9.82
C MET A 10 13.00 6.23 -10.50
N MET A 11 13.76 6.13 -11.58
CA MET A 11 13.92 4.87 -12.32
C MET A 11 14.51 3.78 -11.43
N CYS A 12 15.64 4.04 -10.75
CA CYS A 12 16.25 3.07 -9.85
C CYS A 12 15.28 2.58 -8.77
N ARG A 13 14.51 3.48 -8.16
CA ARG A 13 13.53 3.13 -7.13
C ARG A 13 12.39 2.29 -7.67
N ILE A 14 11.85 2.66 -8.83
CA ILE A 14 10.73 1.94 -9.45
C ILE A 14 11.19 0.53 -9.86
N PHE A 15 12.35 0.39 -10.50
CA PHE A 15 12.89 -0.91 -10.85
C PHE A 15 13.17 -1.77 -9.61
N GLY A 16 13.87 -1.21 -8.61
CA GLY A 16 14.18 -1.94 -7.39
C GLY A 16 12.94 -2.41 -6.65
N TRP A 17 11.95 -1.52 -6.45
CA TRP A 17 10.71 -1.86 -5.75
C TRP A 17 9.87 -2.91 -6.49
N ASN A 18 9.75 -2.80 -7.83
CA ASN A 18 8.98 -3.79 -8.58
C ASN A 18 9.68 -5.16 -8.60
N VAL A 19 11.00 -5.21 -8.73
CA VAL A 19 11.75 -6.48 -8.69
C VAL A 19 11.57 -7.15 -7.34
N ASP A 20 11.71 -6.40 -6.24
CA ASP A 20 11.56 -6.92 -4.88
C ASP A 20 10.13 -7.42 -4.61
N ALA A 21 9.12 -6.61 -4.97
CA ALA A 21 7.72 -7.00 -4.82
C ALA A 21 7.35 -8.25 -5.62
N GLN A 22 7.86 -8.40 -6.85
CA GLN A 22 7.62 -9.59 -7.66
C GLN A 22 8.38 -10.81 -7.12
N ALA A 23 9.59 -10.62 -6.60
CA ALA A 23 10.36 -11.69 -5.97
C ALA A 23 9.65 -12.22 -4.71
N ASP A 24 9.16 -11.33 -3.84
CA ASP A 24 8.42 -11.72 -2.64
C ASP A 24 7.14 -12.50 -2.99
N SER A 25 6.37 -12.00 -3.97
CA SER A 25 5.18 -12.70 -4.47
C SER A 25 5.52 -14.08 -5.05
N LEU A 26 6.62 -14.22 -5.78
CA LEU A 26 7.06 -15.50 -6.33
C LEU A 26 7.44 -16.48 -5.21
N ILE A 27 8.19 -16.03 -4.20
CA ILE A 27 8.61 -16.86 -3.07
C ILE A 27 7.37 -17.34 -2.28
N GLY A 28 6.43 -16.43 -1.97
CA GLY A 28 5.19 -16.78 -1.29
C GLY A 28 4.38 -17.82 -2.04
N SER A 29 4.31 -17.67 -3.36
CA SER A 29 3.57 -18.59 -4.23
C SER A 29 4.28 -19.95 -4.37
N GLN A 30 5.61 -19.98 -4.43
CA GLN A 30 6.39 -21.22 -4.41
C GLN A 30 6.23 -21.99 -3.10
N LYS A 31 6.16 -21.29 -1.97
CA LYS A 31 5.90 -21.90 -0.67
C LYS A 31 4.52 -22.57 -0.63
N LEU A 32 3.50 -21.90 -1.15
CA LEU A 32 2.16 -22.48 -1.28
C LEU A 32 2.16 -23.68 -2.23
N GLY A 33 2.82 -23.56 -3.38
CA GLY A 33 2.98 -24.65 -4.35
C GLY A 33 3.69 -25.87 -3.76
N HIS A 34 4.68 -25.66 -2.90
CA HIS A 34 5.35 -26.73 -2.17
C HIS A 34 4.39 -27.48 -1.23
N TYR A 35 3.54 -26.76 -0.50
CA TYR A 35 2.50 -27.39 0.34
C TYR A 35 1.45 -28.15 -0.49
N ALA A 36 1.15 -27.69 -1.69
CA ALA A 36 0.24 -28.34 -2.63
C ALA A 36 0.91 -29.48 -3.44
N LYS A 37 2.20 -29.79 -3.19
CA LYS A 37 2.99 -30.80 -3.91
C LYS A 37 3.10 -30.55 -5.43
N ILE A 38 3.10 -29.29 -5.85
CA ILE A 38 3.26 -28.90 -7.26
C ILE A 38 4.77 -28.76 -7.56
N PRO A 39 5.27 -29.27 -8.69
CA PRO A 39 6.68 -29.13 -9.04
C PRO A 39 7.07 -27.66 -9.26
N PRO A 40 8.20 -27.18 -8.67
CA PRO A 40 8.54 -25.76 -8.65
C PRO A 40 8.85 -25.18 -10.05
N ARG A 41 9.35 -26.01 -10.97
CA ARG A 41 9.64 -25.60 -12.36
C ARG A 41 8.38 -25.31 -13.16
N ALA A 42 7.29 -26.06 -12.93
CA ALA A 42 6.01 -25.79 -13.58
C ALA A 42 5.43 -24.47 -13.06
N PHE A 43 5.51 -24.26 -11.75
CA PHE A 43 5.04 -23.03 -11.10
C PHE A 43 5.74 -21.78 -11.65
N LEU A 44 7.08 -21.83 -11.78
CA LEU A 44 7.86 -20.73 -12.36
C LEU A 44 7.44 -20.40 -13.80
N ARG A 45 7.21 -21.42 -14.64
CA ARG A 45 6.77 -21.22 -16.03
C ARG A 45 5.40 -20.55 -16.10
N CYS A 46 4.45 -21.00 -15.28
CA CYS A 46 3.13 -20.39 -15.19
C CYS A 46 3.21 -18.93 -14.75
N GLN A 47 3.99 -18.63 -13.71
CA GLN A 47 4.15 -17.25 -13.23
C GLN A 47 4.80 -16.35 -14.30
N LEU A 48 5.86 -16.82 -14.97
CA LEU A 48 6.51 -16.05 -16.04
C LEU A 48 5.52 -15.73 -17.17
N LEU A 49 4.78 -16.73 -17.64
CA LEU A 49 3.77 -16.54 -18.69
C LEU A 49 2.66 -15.57 -18.25
N ALA A 50 2.16 -15.71 -17.03
CA ALA A 50 1.15 -14.81 -16.47
C ALA A 50 1.68 -13.37 -16.37
N THR A 51 2.93 -13.17 -15.95
CA THR A 51 3.52 -11.83 -15.86
C THR A 51 3.70 -11.19 -17.23
N VAL A 52 4.09 -11.93 -18.27
CA VAL A 52 4.21 -11.41 -19.64
C VAL A 52 2.85 -10.99 -20.19
N ILE A 53 1.81 -11.79 -19.96
CA ILE A 53 0.45 -11.43 -20.37
C ILE A 53 -0.02 -10.18 -19.61
N GLN A 54 0.20 -10.14 -18.30
CA GLN A 54 -0.20 -9.01 -17.45
C GLN A 54 0.49 -7.71 -17.87
N THR A 55 1.78 -7.73 -18.20
CA THR A 55 2.49 -6.51 -18.63
C THR A 55 1.94 -5.97 -19.94
N LEU A 56 1.67 -6.83 -20.92
CA LEU A 56 1.08 -6.43 -22.20
C LEU A 56 -0.31 -5.79 -22.01
N ILE A 57 -1.19 -6.44 -21.23
CA ILE A 57 -2.54 -5.92 -20.95
C ILE A 57 -2.46 -4.59 -20.20
N THR A 58 -1.57 -4.48 -19.21
CA THR A 58 -1.43 -3.26 -18.40
C THR A 58 -0.90 -2.10 -19.24
N ILE A 59 0.06 -2.34 -20.14
CA ILE A 59 0.58 -1.31 -21.05
C ILE A 59 -0.53 -0.85 -22.01
N ALA A 60 -1.29 -1.78 -22.59
CA ALA A 60 -2.40 -1.45 -23.47
C ALA A 60 -3.47 -0.62 -22.75
N ALA A 61 -3.87 -1.01 -21.54
CA ALA A 61 -4.83 -0.29 -20.73
C ALA A 61 -4.35 1.13 -20.38
N ASN A 62 -3.09 1.29 -19.97
CA ASN A 62 -2.51 2.60 -19.67
C ASN A 62 -2.47 3.51 -20.91
N ASN A 63 -2.09 2.96 -22.07
CA ASN A 63 -2.07 3.73 -23.31
C ASN A 63 -3.47 4.22 -23.68
N VAL A 64 -4.49 3.36 -23.57
CA VAL A 64 -5.89 3.74 -23.82
C VAL A 64 -6.34 4.83 -22.85
N LEU A 65 -5.98 4.74 -21.57
CA LEU A 65 -6.35 5.73 -20.57
C LEU A 65 -5.73 7.10 -20.86
N ILE A 66 -4.45 7.14 -21.24
CA ILE A 66 -3.74 8.38 -21.54
C ILE A 66 -4.24 9.04 -22.83
N THR A 67 -4.59 8.26 -23.86
CA THR A 67 -5.08 8.82 -25.13
C THR A 67 -6.55 9.23 -25.09
N SER A 68 -7.38 8.53 -24.30
CA SER A 68 -8.83 8.80 -24.22
C SER A 68 -9.17 9.99 -23.33
N PHE A 69 -8.34 10.28 -22.31
CA PHE A 69 -8.59 11.35 -21.35
C PHE A 69 -7.44 12.37 -21.33
N PRO A 70 -7.61 13.55 -21.98
CA PRO A 70 -6.65 14.63 -21.85
C PRO A 70 -6.58 15.12 -20.41
N SER A 71 -5.39 15.58 -19.99
CA SER A 71 -5.06 15.99 -18.61
C SER A 71 -5.36 14.95 -17.53
N LEU A 72 -5.02 13.68 -17.80
CA LEU A 72 -5.07 12.60 -16.81
C LEU A 72 -4.30 13.00 -15.53
N CYS A 73 -4.87 12.70 -14.36
CA CYS A 73 -4.34 13.03 -13.03
C CYS A 73 -4.45 14.51 -12.59
N ALA A 74 -4.93 15.42 -13.45
CA ALA A 74 -5.13 16.81 -13.07
C ALA A 74 -6.36 16.97 -12.15
N PRO A 75 -6.32 17.89 -11.16
CA PRO A 75 -7.40 18.05 -10.19
C PRO A 75 -8.70 18.57 -10.83
N ASP A 76 -8.62 19.22 -11.99
CA ASP A 76 -9.71 19.83 -12.75
C ASP A 76 -10.31 18.90 -13.81
N GLN A 77 -9.88 17.64 -13.88
CA GLN A 77 -10.42 16.69 -14.86
C GLN A 77 -11.92 16.43 -14.61
N SER A 78 -12.77 16.56 -15.64
CA SER A 78 -14.23 16.35 -15.60
C SER A 78 -14.64 15.01 -14.98
N ASN A 79 -13.90 13.94 -15.28
CA ASN A 79 -14.13 12.57 -14.84
C ASN A 79 -13.43 12.26 -13.51
N ARG A 80 -12.77 13.26 -12.89
CA ARG A 80 -12.13 13.21 -11.57
C ARG A 80 -11.12 12.07 -11.40
N PHE A 81 -10.39 11.71 -12.45
CA PHE A 81 -9.30 10.74 -12.36
C PHE A 81 -8.13 11.32 -11.54
N THR A 82 -7.94 10.79 -10.33
CA THR A 82 -6.83 11.15 -9.46
C THR A 82 -5.76 10.06 -9.45
N CYS A 83 -4.49 10.45 -9.40
CA CYS A 83 -3.34 9.52 -9.44
C CYS A 83 -2.54 9.55 -8.13
N PRO A 84 -3.12 9.14 -6.99
CA PRO A 84 -2.49 9.25 -5.69
C PRO A 84 -1.18 8.45 -5.60
N PHE A 85 -1.15 7.26 -6.20
CA PHE A 85 0.01 6.37 -6.12
C PHE A 85 1.21 6.85 -6.95
N PRO A 86 1.07 7.24 -8.24
CA PRO A 86 2.15 7.90 -8.97
C PRO A 86 2.63 9.19 -8.29
N ASN A 87 1.71 10.04 -7.82
CA ASN A 87 2.05 11.31 -7.18
C ASN A 87 2.84 11.11 -5.88
N ALA A 88 2.42 10.19 -5.00
CA ALA A 88 3.15 9.90 -3.76
C ALA A 88 4.58 9.41 -4.02
N ARG A 89 4.80 8.59 -5.06
CA ARG A 89 6.14 8.11 -5.44
C ARG A 89 7.00 9.20 -6.05
N TYR A 90 6.40 10.03 -6.90
CA TYR A 90 7.06 11.17 -7.50
C TYR A 90 7.53 12.15 -6.42
N THR A 91 6.63 12.58 -5.52
CA THR A 91 6.97 13.44 -4.38
C THR A 91 8.06 12.82 -3.50
N ALA A 92 7.95 11.53 -3.16
CA ALA A 92 8.97 10.88 -2.36
C ALA A 92 10.33 10.79 -3.09
N THR A 93 10.35 10.79 -4.43
CA THR A 93 11.60 10.81 -5.20
C THR A 93 12.21 12.20 -5.25
N ILE A 94 11.41 13.26 -5.28
CA ILE A 94 11.91 14.64 -5.15
C ILE A 94 12.56 14.82 -3.77
N VAL A 95 11.87 14.39 -2.71
CA VAL A 95 12.38 14.49 -1.34
C VAL A 95 13.71 13.73 -1.19
N TRP A 96 13.76 12.46 -1.55
CA TRP A 96 14.98 11.67 -1.33
C TRP A 96 16.06 11.85 -2.42
N GLY A 97 15.69 12.32 -3.61
CA GLY A 97 16.59 12.43 -4.75
C GLY A 97 17.14 13.85 -4.99
N VAL A 98 16.30 14.89 -4.87
CA VAL A 98 16.70 16.29 -5.13
C VAL A 98 17.12 16.98 -3.84
N VAL A 99 16.27 16.92 -2.80
CA VAL A 99 16.60 17.52 -1.48
C VAL A 99 17.73 16.73 -0.82
N GLY A 100 17.65 15.40 -0.91
CA GLY A 100 18.68 14.49 -0.44
C GLY A 100 18.70 14.34 1.09
N PRO A 101 19.35 13.28 1.59
CA PRO A 101 19.35 12.96 3.02
C PRO A 101 20.09 14.00 3.87
N GLN A 102 21.11 14.68 3.33
CA GLN A 102 21.89 15.66 4.09
C GLN A 102 21.01 16.83 4.54
N ARG A 103 20.23 17.43 3.65
CA ARG A 103 19.37 18.56 3.98
C ARG A 103 18.21 18.15 4.90
N ILE A 104 17.66 16.95 4.71
CA ILE A 104 16.58 16.40 5.55
C ILE A 104 17.08 16.14 6.98
N PHE A 105 18.23 15.48 7.16
CA PHE A 105 18.70 15.06 8.48
C PHE A 105 19.61 16.08 9.18
N ALA A 106 20.12 17.09 8.48
CA ALA A 106 20.95 18.15 9.08
C ALA A 106 20.13 19.40 9.44
N GLU A 107 19.21 19.84 8.55
CA GLU A 107 18.52 21.12 8.70
C GLU A 107 17.04 20.93 9.08
N LEU A 108 16.30 20.14 8.29
CA LEU A 108 14.84 20.11 8.39
C LEU A 108 14.31 19.23 9.53
N TYR A 109 14.90 18.05 9.71
CA TYR A 109 14.51 17.06 10.72
C TYR A 109 15.74 16.43 11.41
N PRO A 110 16.50 17.23 12.18
CA PRO A 110 17.73 16.76 12.82
C PRO A 110 17.50 15.69 13.89
N MET A 111 16.28 15.55 14.42
CA MET A 111 15.95 14.51 15.39
C MET A 111 15.82 13.12 14.73
N LEU A 112 15.46 13.04 13.44
CA LEU A 112 15.22 11.77 12.75
C LEU A 112 16.49 10.91 12.62
N LYS A 113 17.68 11.52 12.59
CA LYS A 113 18.95 10.75 12.56
C LYS A 113 19.13 9.86 13.80
N TRP A 114 18.53 10.26 14.93
CA TRP A 114 18.57 9.50 16.17
C TRP A 114 17.49 8.41 16.25
N ALA A 115 16.56 8.34 15.29
CA ALA A 115 15.52 7.31 15.26
C ALA A 115 16.09 5.89 15.15
N PHE A 116 17.29 5.72 14.61
CA PHE A 116 17.98 4.43 14.61
C PHE A 116 18.22 3.91 16.05
N PHE A 117 18.59 4.79 16.99
CA PHE A 117 18.76 4.42 18.39
C PHE A 117 17.43 4.06 19.04
N ILE A 118 16.33 4.72 18.67
CA ILE A 118 14.99 4.35 19.13
C ILE A 118 14.69 2.90 18.74
N GLY A 119 15.04 2.49 17.51
CA GLY A 119 14.91 1.10 17.07
C GLY A 119 15.71 0.12 17.93
N VAL A 120 16.95 0.45 18.29
CA VAL A 120 17.78 -0.38 19.19
C VAL A 120 17.22 -0.39 20.62
N CYS A 121 16.78 0.75 21.12
CA CYS A 121 16.17 0.90 22.46
C CYS A 121 14.83 0.16 22.59
N ILE A 122 14.08 -0.03 21.50
CA ILE A 122 12.86 -0.85 21.50
C ILE A 122 13.19 -2.33 21.24
N GLY A 123 14.11 -2.60 20.32
CA GLY A 123 14.49 -3.95 19.93
C GLY A 123 15.20 -4.74 21.04
N ALA A 124 16.10 -4.10 21.80
CA ALA A 124 16.84 -4.76 22.88
C ALA A 124 15.90 -5.24 24.01
N PRO A 125 15.00 -4.41 24.59
CA PRO A 125 14.03 -4.89 25.57
C PRO A 125 13.15 -6.02 25.04
N VAL A 126 12.68 -5.95 23.79
CA VAL A 126 11.84 -7.01 23.23
C VAL A 126 12.63 -8.32 23.05
N TYR A 127 13.90 -8.23 22.67
CA TYR A 127 14.79 -9.39 22.62
C TYR A 127 15.03 -10.00 24.01
N TYR A 128 15.34 -9.18 25.02
CA TYR A 128 15.53 -9.62 26.39
C TYR A 128 14.25 -10.22 26.99
N ILE A 129 13.10 -9.57 26.81
CA ILE A 129 11.79 -10.09 27.21
C ILE A 129 11.53 -11.44 26.53
N ARG A 130 11.89 -11.61 25.26
CA ARG A 130 11.75 -12.90 24.58
C ARG A 130 12.67 -13.96 25.18
N LEU A 131 13.92 -13.66 25.52
CA LEU A 131 14.81 -14.64 26.15
C LEU A 131 14.33 -15.08 27.55
N TYR A 132 13.96 -14.12 28.40
CA TYR A 132 13.71 -14.39 29.83
C TYR A 132 12.24 -14.62 30.16
N ALA A 133 11.32 -13.90 29.52
CA ALA A 133 9.89 -13.95 29.83
C ALA A 133 9.12 -15.05 29.08
N MET A 134 9.70 -15.69 28.04
CA MET A 134 9.09 -16.86 27.39
C MET A 134 8.84 -18.02 28.38
N ARG A 135 9.58 -18.08 29.48
CA ARG A 135 9.41 -19.10 30.53
C ARG A 135 8.26 -18.81 31.50
N TYR A 136 7.84 -17.55 31.63
CA TYR A 136 6.84 -17.11 32.61
C TYR A 136 5.51 -16.69 31.96
N PHE A 137 5.52 -16.16 30.74
CA PHE A 137 4.32 -15.64 30.07
C PHE A 137 4.14 -16.28 28.67
N PRO A 138 3.21 -17.23 28.51
CA PRO A 138 2.98 -17.91 27.23
C PRO A 138 2.43 -16.97 26.12
N PHE A 139 1.87 -15.81 26.49
CA PHE A 139 1.39 -14.81 25.53
C PHE A 139 2.53 -14.16 24.72
N VAL A 140 3.71 -14.00 25.31
CA VAL A 140 4.90 -13.40 24.67
C VAL A 140 5.39 -14.26 23.50
N LYS A 141 5.10 -15.58 23.51
CA LYS A 141 5.45 -16.50 22.41
C LYS A 141 4.73 -16.16 21.10
N ASN A 142 3.51 -15.62 21.18
CA ASN A 142 2.69 -15.32 20.01
C ASN A 142 2.84 -13.87 19.52
N PHE A 143 3.50 -13.02 20.30
CA PHE A 143 3.72 -11.63 19.93
C PHE A 143 4.95 -11.51 19.02
N ASN A 144 4.73 -11.11 17.76
CA ASN A 144 5.80 -10.78 16.84
C ASN A 144 5.87 -9.25 16.65
N PRO A 145 6.86 -8.56 17.26
CA PRO A 145 6.98 -7.10 17.20
C PRO A 145 7.19 -6.59 15.78
N ILE A 146 7.82 -7.38 14.90
CA ILE A 146 8.09 -7.00 13.51
C ILE A 146 6.78 -6.89 12.73
N MET A 147 5.83 -7.81 12.95
CA MET A 147 4.51 -7.73 12.33
C MET A 147 3.74 -6.50 12.79
N PHE A 148 3.86 -6.13 14.06
CA PHE A 148 3.20 -4.95 14.60
C PHE A 148 3.75 -3.65 13.99
N ILE A 149 5.07 -3.51 13.92
CA ILE A 149 5.74 -2.35 13.31
C ILE A 149 5.51 -2.30 11.79
N ALA A 150 5.50 -3.45 11.12
CA ALA A 150 5.16 -3.52 9.71
C ALA A 150 3.72 -3.05 9.47
N GLY A 151 2.75 -3.51 10.26
CA GLY A 151 1.37 -3.02 10.19
C GLY A 151 1.25 -1.51 10.43
N MET A 152 2.01 -0.98 11.39
CA MET A 152 2.06 0.46 11.66
C MET A 152 2.69 1.25 10.49
N SER A 153 3.69 0.69 9.81
CA SER A 153 4.30 1.32 8.62
C SER A 153 3.35 1.36 7.41
N TRP A 154 2.39 0.43 7.34
CA TRP A 154 1.36 0.41 6.29
C TRP A 154 0.26 1.45 6.51
N TRP A 155 0.17 1.99 7.72
CA TRP A 155 -0.66 3.16 8.03
C TRP A 155 -0.01 4.42 7.46
N ASN A 156 0.04 4.51 6.14
CA ASN A 156 0.60 5.67 5.48
C ASN A 156 -0.45 6.79 5.40
N SER A 157 0.02 8.04 5.45
CA SER A 157 -0.73 9.30 5.46
C SER A 157 -1.70 9.53 4.28
N GLY A 158 -1.83 8.58 3.35
CA GLY A 158 -2.70 8.68 2.18
C GLY A 158 -4.12 8.14 2.39
N TYR A 159 -4.38 7.39 3.45
CA TYR A 159 -5.70 6.81 3.74
C TYR A 159 -6.12 7.13 5.17
N ASN A 160 -7.38 7.55 5.34
CA ASN A 160 -7.92 7.90 6.65
C ASN A 160 -8.07 6.65 7.54
N LEU A 161 -8.08 6.81 8.86
CA LEU A 161 -8.46 5.77 9.82
C LEU A 161 -9.74 5.05 9.40
N SER A 162 -10.75 5.81 8.95
CA SER A 162 -12.03 5.25 8.47
C SER A 162 -11.90 4.28 7.29
N TYR A 163 -10.80 4.32 6.53
CA TYR A 163 -10.54 3.35 5.46
C TYR A 163 -10.04 2.00 6.03
N PHE A 164 -9.25 2.02 7.10
CA PHE A 164 -8.67 0.81 7.69
C PHE A 164 -9.55 0.14 8.74
N THR A 165 -10.36 0.91 9.48
CA THR A 165 -11.21 0.38 10.56
C THR A 165 -12.16 -0.75 10.10
N PRO A 166 -12.89 -0.63 8.97
CA PRO A 166 -13.77 -1.69 8.51
C PRO A 166 -13.01 -2.99 8.17
N GLY A 167 -11.80 -2.86 7.61
CA GLY A 167 -10.95 -4.01 7.31
C GLY A 167 -10.52 -4.75 8.58
N PHE A 168 -10.23 -4.01 9.65
CA PHE A 168 -9.92 -4.58 10.97
C PHE A 168 -11.13 -5.30 11.57
N GLU A 169 -12.31 -4.69 11.54
CA GLU A 169 -13.55 -5.28 12.07
C GLU A 169 -13.89 -6.60 11.37
N VAL A 170 -13.89 -6.59 10.03
CA VAL A 170 -14.16 -7.80 9.24
C VAL A 170 -13.08 -8.85 9.51
N SER A 171 -11.81 -8.45 9.56
CA SER A 171 -10.72 -9.38 9.89
C SER A 171 -10.88 -9.99 11.27
N PHE A 172 -11.29 -9.23 12.28
CA PHE A 172 -11.56 -9.72 13.63
C PHE A 172 -12.71 -10.73 13.62
N ILE A 173 -13.83 -10.42 12.96
CA ILE A 173 -14.98 -11.32 12.87
C ILE A 173 -14.57 -12.64 12.21
N PHE A 174 -13.88 -12.61 11.07
CA PHE A 174 -13.51 -13.82 10.33
C PHE A 174 -12.38 -14.62 11.00
N MET A 175 -11.32 -13.95 11.46
CA MET A 175 -10.11 -14.61 11.96
C MET A 175 -10.19 -14.97 13.44
N TYR A 176 -10.95 -14.21 14.25
CA TYR A 176 -11.11 -14.47 15.68
C TYR A 176 -12.44 -15.17 15.99
N TYR A 177 -13.58 -14.57 15.64
CA TYR A 177 -14.90 -15.07 16.04
C TYR A 177 -15.29 -16.34 15.27
N ILE A 178 -15.39 -16.25 13.94
CA ILE A 178 -15.86 -17.36 13.09
C ILE A 178 -14.89 -18.55 13.18
N ARG A 179 -13.58 -18.30 13.16
CA ARG A 179 -12.58 -19.36 13.28
C ARG A 179 -12.69 -20.17 14.58
N ARG A 180 -13.07 -19.53 15.69
CA ARG A 180 -13.21 -20.21 17.00
C ARG A 180 -14.52 -20.97 17.14
N HIS A 181 -15.62 -20.42 16.64
CA HIS A 181 -16.95 -21.01 16.81
C HIS A 181 -17.35 -21.96 15.66
N TYR A 182 -16.85 -21.74 14.45
CA TYR A 182 -17.27 -22.47 13.23
C TYR A 182 -16.06 -22.93 12.40
N LEU A 183 -15.12 -23.64 13.04
CA LEU A 183 -13.85 -24.05 12.42
C LEU A 183 -14.04 -24.87 11.14
N THR A 184 -14.99 -25.80 11.12
CA THR A 184 -15.25 -26.67 9.96
C THR A 184 -15.74 -25.89 8.73
N TRP A 185 -16.54 -24.84 8.94
CA TRP A 185 -16.98 -23.97 7.86
C TRP A 185 -15.83 -23.09 7.37
N TRP A 186 -15.08 -22.51 8.32
CA TRP A 186 -13.98 -21.61 8.04
C TRP A 186 -12.88 -22.30 7.22
N THR A 187 -12.48 -23.51 7.57
CA THR A 187 -11.42 -24.24 6.84
C THR A 187 -11.82 -24.57 5.40
N LYS A 188 -13.11 -24.81 5.13
CA LYS A 188 -13.59 -25.20 3.82
C LYS A 188 -13.86 -24.01 2.90
N TYR A 189 -14.44 -22.92 3.42
CA TYR A 189 -14.99 -21.85 2.58
C TYR A 189 -14.26 -20.51 2.67
N ASN A 190 -13.46 -20.25 3.71
CA ASN A 190 -12.88 -18.91 3.92
C ASN A 190 -11.99 -18.45 2.73
N PHE A 191 -11.18 -19.35 2.18
CA PHE A 191 -10.35 -19.03 1.01
C PHE A 191 -11.17 -18.75 -0.25
N VAL A 192 -12.23 -19.52 -0.49
CA VAL A 192 -13.12 -19.33 -1.64
C VAL A 192 -13.88 -18.00 -1.51
N LEU A 193 -14.37 -17.68 -0.31
CA LEU A 193 -15.03 -16.41 -0.03
C LEU A 193 -14.09 -15.22 -0.23
N SER A 194 -12.84 -15.32 0.26
CA SER A 194 -11.83 -14.28 0.04
C SER A 194 -11.54 -14.06 -1.45
N ALA A 195 -11.43 -15.14 -2.23
CA ALA A 195 -11.24 -15.04 -3.68
C ALA A 195 -12.47 -14.42 -4.38
N ALA A 196 -13.68 -14.80 -3.96
CA ALA A 196 -14.92 -14.25 -4.49
C ALA A 196 -15.09 -12.76 -4.18
N LEU A 197 -14.74 -12.31 -2.97
CA LEU A 197 -14.76 -10.90 -2.59
C LEU A 197 -13.77 -10.08 -3.42
N SER A 198 -12.54 -10.57 -3.60
CA SER A 198 -11.53 -9.89 -4.44
C SER A 198 -11.99 -9.76 -5.90
N ALA A 199 -12.54 -10.84 -6.47
CA ALA A 199 -13.10 -10.81 -7.82
C ALA A 199 -14.34 -9.89 -7.92
N GLY A 200 -15.20 -9.93 -6.90
CA GLY A 200 -16.40 -9.10 -6.81
C GLY A 200 -16.06 -7.61 -6.78
N VAL A 201 -15.06 -7.19 -6.00
CA VAL A 201 -14.60 -5.79 -5.97
C VAL A 201 -14.11 -5.34 -7.36
N ALA A 202 -13.35 -6.18 -8.07
CA ALA A 202 -12.89 -5.87 -9.42
C ALA A 202 -14.06 -5.71 -10.41
N LEU A 203 -15.04 -6.61 -10.38
CA LEU A 203 -16.24 -6.52 -11.22
C LEU A 203 -17.09 -5.29 -10.88
N CYS A 204 -17.32 -5.02 -9.59
CA CYS A 204 -18.03 -3.83 -9.12
C CYS A 204 -17.32 -2.55 -9.56
N ALA A 205 -15.99 -2.49 -9.53
CA ALA A 205 -15.22 -1.34 -10.00
C ALA A 205 -15.44 -1.08 -11.50
N ILE A 206 -15.44 -2.13 -12.33
CA ILE A 206 -15.72 -2.01 -13.77
C ILE A 206 -17.16 -1.52 -13.99
N LEU A 207 -18.13 -2.08 -13.26
CA LEU A 207 -19.53 -1.65 -13.36
C LEU A 207 -19.70 -0.18 -12.96
N ILE A 208 -19.08 0.25 -11.86
CA ILE A 208 -19.08 1.65 -11.42
C ILE A 208 -18.44 2.57 -12.45
N PHE A 209 -17.30 2.17 -13.03
CA PHE A 209 -16.62 2.92 -14.08
C PHE A 209 -17.54 3.15 -15.29
N VAL A 210 -18.12 2.08 -15.82
CA VAL A 210 -18.97 2.16 -17.02
C VAL A 210 -20.29 2.89 -16.74
N SER A 211 -20.91 2.66 -15.58
CA SER A 211 -22.24 3.19 -15.26
C SER A 211 -22.25 4.62 -14.74
N LEU A 212 -21.19 5.07 -14.05
CA LEU A 212 -21.15 6.38 -13.40
C LEU A 212 -20.05 7.30 -13.95
N GLN A 213 -18.83 6.80 -14.15
CA GLN A 213 -17.70 7.66 -14.55
C GLN A 213 -17.75 8.03 -16.03
N VAL A 214 -18.11 7.08 -16.91
CA VAL A 214 -18.24 7.37 -18.35
C VAL A 214 -19.48 8.23 -18.65
N THR A 215 -20.57 8.02 -17.92
CA THR A 215 -21.85 8.73 -18.10
C THR A 215 -21.92 10.07 -17.36
N ASN A 216 -20.88 10.43 -16.58
CA ASN A 216 -20.80 11.66 -15.77
C ASN A 216 -22.01 11.87 -14.83
N VAL A 217 -22.53 10.79 -14.23
CA VAL A 217 -23.64 10.87 -13.28
C VAL A 217 -23.12 11.13 -11.87
N ASP A 218 -23.47 12.27 -11.28
CA ASP A 218 -23.14 12.60 -9.89
C ASP A 218 -24.26 12.07 -8.95
N ILE A 219 -23.93 11.07 -8.14
CA ILE A 219 -24.82 10.55 -7.11
C ILE A 219 -24.37 11.11 -5.76
N ASN A 220 -25.26 11.83 -5.10
CA ASN A 220 -25.07 12.24 -3.71
C ASN A 220 -25.43 11.07 -2.78
N TRP A 221 -24.41 10.42 -2.22
CA TRP A 221 -24.55 9.32 -1.28
C TRP A 221 -23.46 9.37 -0.22
N TRP A 222 -23.73 8.73 0.93
CA TRP A 222 -22.90 8.83 2.13
C TRP A 222 -21.42 8.46 1.90
N GLY A 223 -21.11 7.45 1.09
CA GLY A 223 -19.72 7.03 0.88
C GLY A 223 -18.92 7.86 -0.12
N ARG A 224 -19.57 8.81 -0.83
CA ARG A 224 -18.85 9.88 -1.57
C ARG A 224 -18.46 11.02 -0.64
N THR A 225 -19.33 11.35 0.31
CA THR A 225 -19.17 12.52 1.19
C THR A 225 -18.33 12.23 2.43
N VAL A 226 -18.42 11.02 3.00
CA VAL A 226 -17.75 10.66 4.26
C VAL A 226 -16.23 10.78 4.19
N SER A 227 -15.61 10.45 3.05
CA SER A 227 -14.15 10.48 2.88
C SER A 227 -13.56 11.89 2.90
N GLY A 228 -14.36 12.91 2.53
CA GLY A 228 -13.96 14.32 2.55
C GLY A 228 -14.44 15.10 3.77
N ALA A 229 -15.41 14.56 4.51
CA ALA A 229 -16.02 15.23 5.65
C ALA A 229 -15.16 15.23 6.94
N GLY A 230 -14.12 14.38 7.00
CA GLY A 230 -13.20 14.32 8.14
C GLY A 230 -12.20 15.48 8.18
N ILE A 231 -11.58 15.69 9.35
CA ILE A 231 -10.52 16.70 9.53
C ILE A 231 -9.41 16.49 8.49
N ASP A 232 -9.02 15.25 8.20
CA ASP A 232 -7.99 14.94 7.19
C ASP A 232 -8.42 15.32 5.76
N GLY A 233 -9.73 15.28 5.45
CA GLY A 233 -10.27 15.69 4.16
C GLY A 233 -10.33 17.22 3.99
N GLY A 234 -10.66 17.95 5.06
CA GLY A 234 -10.73 19.41 5.06
C GLY A 234 -9.38 20.11 5.21
N TYR A 235 -8.45 19.56 6.00
CA TYR A 235 -7.13 20.17 6.26
C TYR A 235 -6.14 20.03 5.08
N LEU A 236 -6.23 18.95 4.30
CA LEU A 236 -5.37 18.76 3.13
C LEU A 236 -5.79 19.67 1.95
N GLN A 237 -7.07 20.02 1.83
CA GLN A 237 -7.53 21.00 0.83
C GLN A 237 -7.01 22.42 1.13
N SER A 238 -6.84 22.80 2.40
CA SER A 238 -6.37 24.14 2.80
C SER A 238 -4.84 24.28 2.79
N HIS A 239 -4.08 23.19 2.96
CA HIS A 239 -2.62 23.23 3.08
C HIS A 239 -1.82 22.61 1.93
N ALA A 240 -2.43 21.77 1.06
CA ALA A 240 -1.72 21.27 -0.14
C ALA A 240 -1.40 22.38 -1.16
N LEU A 241 -1.98 23.57 -1.01
CA LEU A 241 -1.76 24.75 -1.85
C LEU A 241 -0.81 25.79 -1.26
N ARG A 242 -0.25 25.61 -0.05
CA ARG A 242 0.85 26.48 0.41
C ARG A 242 2.14 26.03 -0.25
N THR A 243 2.32 26.62 -1.42
CA THR A 243 3.40 26.48 -2.36
C THR A 243 4.75 26.56 -1.65
N ILE A 244 5.61 25.58 -1.95
CA ILE A 244 7.03 25.53 -1.56
C ILE A 244 7.82 26.75 -2.12
N THR A 245 7.17 27.64 -2.88
CA THR A 245 7.76 28.86 -3.44
C THR A 245 7.81 30.04 -2.47
N GLU A 246 7.10 30.04 -1.33
CA GLU A 246 7.17 31.17 -0.38
C GLU A 246 8.40 31.14 0.54
N HIS A 247 9.20 30.06 0.52
CA HIS A 247 10.43 29.95 1.34
C HIS A 247 11.70 29.70 0.51
N ALA A 248 11.64 29.94 -0.81
CA ALA A 248 12.82 29.92 -1.67
C ALA A 248 13.36 31.32 -2.02
N SER A 249 12.74 32.37 -1.47
CA SER A 249 13.14 33.76 -1.61
C SER A 249 13.24 34.42 -0.24
N ASP A 250 14.16 33.94 0.58
CA ASP A 250 14.86 34.66 1.66
C ASP A 250 16.14 33.90 2.02
#